data_AF-A0A1H8IQN2-F1
#
_entry.id   AF-A0A1H8IQN2-F1
#
_cell.length_a   1.000
_cell.length_b   1.000
_cell.length_c   1.000
_cell.angle_alpha   90.00
_cell.angle_beta   90.00
_cell.angle_gamma   90.00
#
_symmetry.space_group_name_H-M   'P 1'
#
loop_
_entity.id
_entity.type
_entity.pdbx_description
1 polymer ?
#
loop_
_entity_poly.entity_id
_entity_poly.type
_entity_poly.pdbx_seq_one_letter_code
_entity_poly.pdbx_strand_id
1 'polypeptide(L)'
;MERRHFLALTGAAGLATLGGLAAPAQAAGYRFFNRRIPDEAHKKIGELAPSGITSFSFTPSNGWVVVAQNGRYFARGIPDECFAKLGQMIRSGMRIHCVAFAPEGGNRWVITADRSFFARNIPDECYKRIGGYYAADQPVVHVAFPPAGGDRWVVVGTDGFFARGVDDACYQKMRELSRGRRVTRVAFPYTGGWTVVAQDAFHARGIDDECFQQMKTFQAGGWPLHDVAFSPVNNGWSLSSRG
;
A
#
# COMPACT_ATOMS: atom_id res chain seq x y z
N MET A 1 -5.03 26.32 9.92
CA MET A 1 -6.42 26.42 9.41
C MET A 1 -6.75 25.09 8.75
N GLU A 2 -7.21 24.10 9.54
CA GLU A 2 -7.44 22.72 9.06
C GLU A 2 -8.72 22.67 8.21
N ARG A 3 -8.59 22.46 6.89
CA ARG A 3 -9.72 22.19 6.00
C ARG A 3 -9.87 20.68 5.84
N ARG A 4 -10.90 20.14 6.49
CA ARG A 4 -11.34 18.74 6.35
C ARG A 4 -12.13 18.62 5.04
N HIS A 5 -11.63 17.86 4.07
CA HIS A 5 -12.41 17.50 2.87
C HIS A 5 -12.91 16.07 2.99
N PHE A 6 -14.23 15.89 2.88
CA PHE A 6 -14.93 14.62 3.04
C PHE A 6 -15.84 14.41 1.82
N LEU A 7 -15.73 13.27 1.15
CA LEU A 7 -16.72 12.79 0.18
C LEU A 7 -16.95 11.30 0.44
N ALA A 8 -18.13 10.97 0.97
CA ALA A 8 -18.66 9.63 1.01
C ALA A 8 -19.99 9.65 0.24
N LEU A 9 -20.09 8.88 -0.85
CA LEU A 9 -21.37 8.60 -1.49
C LEU A 9 -22.01 7.39 -0.80
N THR A 10 -23.12 7.61 -0.12
CA THR A 10 -23.97 6.58 0.48
C THR A 10 -25.08 6.18 -0.50
N GLY A 11 -25.08 4.93 -0.97
CA GLY A 11 -26.25 4.29 -1.56
C GLY A 11 -26.99 3.48 -0.50
N ALA A 12 -28.31 3.66 -0.42
CA ALA A 12 -29.20 3.01 0.55
C ALA A 12 -29.87 1.75 -0.02
N ALA A 13 -29.99 0.71 0.81
CA ALA A 13 -30.99 -0.38 0.82
C ALA A 13 -30.59 -1.29 2.00
N GLY A 14 -31.42 -1.94 2.81
CA GLY A 14 -32.84 -2.26 2.89
C GLY A 14 -32.95 -3.38 3.95
N LEU A 15 -34.04 -3.43 4.73
CA LEU A 15 -34.22 -4.25 5.95
C LEU A 15 -34.50 -5.77 5.73
N ALA A 16 -34.41 -6.53 6.86
CA ALA A 16 -34.97 -7.85 7.23
C ALA A 16 -34.02 -9.08 7.07
N THR A 17 -33.95 -10.13 7.93
CA THR A 17 -34.68 -10.63 9.13
C THR A 17 -33.80 -11.65 9.89
N LEU A 18 -34.13 -11.93 11.17
CA LEU A 18 -33.48 -12.86 12.12
C LEU A 18 -33.71 -14.36 11.81
N GLY A 19 -32.70 -15.21 12.07
CA GLY A 19 -32.79 -16.68 12.10
C GLY A 19 -31.45 -17.33 12.48
N GLY A 20 -31.44 -18.25 13.45
CA GLY A 20 -30.23 -18.69 14.18
C GLY A 20 -29.52 -19.97 13.72
N LEU A 21 -28.38 -20.19 14.38
CA LEU A 21 -27.58 -21.41 14.56
C LEU A 21 -26.85 -22.02 13.35
N ALA A 22 -25.67 -21.46 13.08
CA ALA A 22 -24.38 -22.15 13.01
C ALA A 22 -23.32 -21.04 12.93
N ALA A 23 -22.25 -21.08 13.75
CA ALA A 23 -21.14 -20.15 13.56
C ALA A 23 -20.55 -20.44 12.17
N PRO A 24 -20.61 -19.52 11.20
CA PRO A 24 -20.02 -19.78 9.91
C PRO A 24 -18.51 -19.87 10.12
N ALA A 25 -17.89 -20.90 9.53
CA ALA A 25 -16.45 -20.93 9.28
C ALA A 25 -16.03 -19.53 8.85
N GLN A 26 -15.08 -18.92 9.59
CA GLN A 26 -14.72 -17.50 9.48
C GLN A 26 -14.43 -17.17 8.01
N ALA A 27 -15.47 -16.70 7.31
CA ALA A 27 -15.47 -16.56 5.86
C ALA A 27 -14.43 -15.50 5.50
N ALA A 28 -13.70 -15.75 4.41
CA ALA A 28 -12.67 -14.93 3.76
C ALA A 28 -12.88 -13.40 3.93
N GLY A 29 -12.52 -12.91 5.11
CA GLY A 29 -12.83 -11.58 5.56
C GLY A 29 -11.59 -10.73 5.41
N TYR A 30 -11.69 -9.68 4.63
CA TYR A 30 -10.68 -8.65 4.48
C TYR A 30 -10.02 -8.29 5.83
N ARG A 31 -8.86 -8.87 6.10
CA ARG A 31 -8.16 -8.74 7.37
C ARG A 31 -7.26 -7.52 7.33
N PHE A 32 -7.28 -6.72 8.39
CA PHE A 32 -6.25 -5.72 8.65
C PHE A 32 -5.78 -5.77 10.10
N PHE A 33 -4.56 -5.30 10.36
CA PHE A 33 -4.02 -5.11 11.69
C PHE A 33 -3.15 -3.86 11.69
N ASN A 34 -3.34 -3.01 12.70
CA ASN A 34 -2.67 -1.73 12.81
C ASN A 34 -2.05 -1.58 14.19
N ARG A 35 -0.84 -1.02 14.26
CA ARG A 35 -0.15 -0.77 15.51
C ARG A 35 0.52 0.61 15.49
N ARG A 36 0.25 1.43 16.50
CA ARG A 36 0.86 2.76 16.70
C ARG A 36 0.74 3.69 15.47
N ILE A 37 -0.39 3.64 14.78
CA ILE A 37 -0.75 4.56 13.69
C ILE A 37 -1.80 5.57 14.19
N PRO A 38 -2.01 6.71 13.50
CA PRO A 38 -3.06 7.66 13.88
C PRO A 38 -4.45 7.00 13.99
N ASP A 39 -5.21 7.34 15.04
CA ASP A 39 -6.53 6.74 15.32
C ASP A 39 -7.53 6.91 14.16
N GLU A 40 -7.51 8.07 13.51
CA GLU A 40 -8.37 8.32 12.35
C GLU A 40 -8.00 7.40 11.18
N ALA A 41 -6.71 7.17 10.93
CA ALA A 41 -6.25 6.24 9.90
C ALA A 41 -6.71 4.82 10.22
N HIS A 42 -6.56 4.37 11.48
CA HIS A 42 -7.04 3.07 11.93
C HIS A 42 -8.54 2.90 11.66
N LYS A 43 -9.35 3.89 12.03
CA LYS A 43 -10.80 3.87 11.80
C LYS A 43 -11.13 3.80 10.31
N LYS A 44 -10.48 4.62 9.47
CA LYS A 44 -10.74 4.66 8.02
C LYS A 44 -10.29 3.40 7.30
N ILE A 45 -9.21 2.77 7.73
CA ILE A 45 -8.82 1.43 7.28
C ILE A 45 -9.94 0.43 7.60
N GLY A 46 -10.47 0.42 8.82
CA GLY A 46 -11.58 -0.45 9.19
C GLY A 46 -12.84 -0.23 8.36
N GLU A 47 -13.19 1.02 8.06
CA GLU A 47 -14.33 1.37 7.20
C GLU A 47 -14.16 0.91 5.73
N LEU A 48 -12.92 0.83 5.24
CA LEU A 48 -12.61 0.46 3.86
C LEU A 48 -12.16 -1.00 3.69
N ALA A 49 -11.75 -1.68 4.76
CA ALA A 49 -11.27 -3.06 4.70
C ALA A 49 -12.25 -3.99 3.98
N PRO A 50 -13.58 -3.98 4.25
CA PRO A 50 -14.53 -4.82 3.52
C PRO A 50 -14.61 -4.58 2.01
N SER A 51 -14.06 -3.47 1.51
CA SER A 51 -13.98 -3.14 0.08
C SER A 51 -12.64 -3.52 -0.55
N GLY A 52 -11.76 -4.19 0.19
CA GLY A 52 -10.40 -4.56 -0.23
C GLY A 52 -9.47 -3.36 -0.33
N ILE A 53 -8.54 -3.22 0.61
CA ILE A 53 -7.54 -2.15 0.54
C ILE A 53 -6.55 -2.48 -0.58
N THR A 54 -6.37 -1.57 -1.52
CA THR A 54 -5.38 -1.70 -2.59
C THR A 54 -4.04 -1.07 -2.23
N SER A 55 -4.10 0.03 -1.48
CA SER A 55 -2.92 0.78 -1.03
C SER A 55 -3.23 1.50 0.28
N PHE A 56 -2.33 1.37 1.25
CA PHE A 56 -2.25 2.26 2.40
C PHE A 56 -0.81 2.78 2.52
N SER A 57 -0.63 4.08 2.76
CA SER A 57 0.71 4.67 2.81
C SER A 57 0.75 5.92 3.66
N PHE A 58 1.91 6.14 4.28
CA PHE A 58 2.22 7.34 5.05
C PHE A 58 3.05 8.31 4.23
N THR A 59 2.83 9.61 4.42
CA THR A 59 3.78 10.63 4.00
C THR A 59 4.90 10.75 5.04
N PRO A 60 6.09 11.27 4.68
CA PRO A 60 7.17 11.47 5.64
C PRO A 60 6.80 12.44 6.78
N SER A 61 5.84 13.33 6.54
CA SER A 61 5.30 14.28 7.52
C SER A 61 4.13 13.71 8.34
N ASN A 62 4.00 12.38 8.43
CA ASN A 62 2.96 11.68 9.18
C ASN A 62 1.52 11.93 8.68
N GLY A 63 1.37 12.35 7.43
CA GLY A 63 0.12 12.22 6.69
C GLY A 63 -0.11 10.78 6.24
N TRP A 64 -1.30 10.47 5.75
CA TRP A 64 -1.66 9.13 5.29
C TRP A 64 -2.74 9.16 4.21
N VAL A 65 -2.79 8.09 3.42
CA VAL A 65 -3.83 7.82 2.43
C VAL A 65 -4.15 6.34 2.42
N VAL A 66 -5.44 6.00 2.36
CA VAL A 66 -5.97 4.65 2.17
C VAL A 66 -6.88 4.63 0.96
N VAL A 67 -6.73 3.62 0.10
CA VAL A 67 -7.53 3.44 -1.11
C VAL A 67 -8.07 2.00 -1.16
N ALA A 68 -9.35 1.85 -1.50
CA ALA A 68 -10.02 0.56 -1.67
C ALA A 68 -10.22 0.18 -3.14
N GLN A 69 -10.51 -1.11 -3.42
CA GLN A 69 -10.68 -1.64 -4.77
C GLN A 69 -11.84 -0.99 -5.53
N ASN A 70 -12.88 -0.57 -4.83
CA ASN A 70 -14.04 0.13 -5.39
C ASN A 70 -13.82 1.65 -5.57
N GLY A 71 -12.60 2.15 -5.34
CA GLY A 71 -12.27 3.56 -5.52
C GLY A 71 -12.64 4.45 -4.34
N ARG A 72 -13.22 3.92 -3.24
CA ARG A 72 -13.35 4.71 -2.00
C ARG A 72 -11.96 4.99 -1.44
N TYR A 73 -11.72 6.20 -0.98
CA TYR A 73 -10.44 6.59 -0.38
C TYR A 73 -10.61 7.64 0.71
N PHE A 74 -9.67 7.67 1.64
CA PHE A 74 -9.51 8.73 2.63
C PHE A 74 -8.04 9.16 2.65
N ALA A 75 -7.80 10.45 2.88
CA ALA A 75 -6.44 10.97 3.01
C ALA A 75 -6.40 12.14 3.99
N ARG A 76 -5.29 12.28 4.71
CA ARG A 76 -4.98 13.42 5.57
C ARG A 76 -3.50 13.76 5.44
N GLY A 77 -3.17 15.04 5.25
CA GLY A 77 -1.78 15.50 5.22
C GLY A 77 -0.96 14.95 4.04
N ILE A 78 -1.61 14.68 2.90
CA ILE A 78 -0.94 14.41 1.62
C ILE A 78 -0.87 15.70 0.78
N PRO A 79 0.08 15.83 -0.17
CA PRO A 79 0.12 16.99 -1.05
C PRO A 79 -1.19 17.20 -1.82
N ASP A 80 -1.66 18.45 -1.93
CA ASP A 80 -2.94 18.78 -2.58
C ASP A 80 -3.03 18.28 -4.02
N GLU A 81 -1.92 18.39 -4.77
CA GLU A 81 -1.86 17.89 -6.15
C GLU A 81 -2.01 16.37 -6.21
N CYS A 82 -1.41 15.64 -5.26
CA CYS A 82 -1.58 14.20 -5.13
C CYS A 82 -3.05 13.85 -4.86
N PHE A 83 -3.69 14.55 -3.92
CA PHE A 83 -5.11 14.35 -3.60
C PHE A 83 -6.02 14.59 -4.80
N ALA A 84 -5.83 15.73 -5.49
CA ALA A 84 -6.62 16.08 -6.66
C ALA A 84 -6.44 15.05 -7.78
N LYS A 85 -5.20 14.57 -7.98
CA LYS A 85 -4.89 13.60 -9.03
C LYS A 85 -5.44 12.22 -8.74
N LEU A 86 -5.33 11.75 -7.50
CA LEU A 86 -5.94 10.51 -7.03
C LEU A 86 -7.45 10.52 -7.28
N GLY A 87 -8.13 11.59 -6.87
CA GLY A 87 -9.57 11.76 -7.11
C GLY A 87 -9.94 11.85 -8.59
N GLN A 88 -9.09 12.43 -9.45
CA GLN A 88 -9.30 12.44 -10.90
C GLN A 88 -9.23 11.02 -11.47
N MET A 89 -8.20 10.25 -11.14
CA MET A 89 -8.02 8.88 -11.67
C MET A 89 -9.18 7.97 -11.28
N ILE A 90 -9.60 8.04 -10.01
CA ILE A 90 -10.73 7.27 -9.48
C ILE A 90 -12.04 7.64 -10.21
N ARG A 91 -12.32 8.94 -10.41
CA ARG A 91 -13.51 9.39 -11.17
C ARG A 91 -13.49 8.97 -12.63
N SER A 92 -12.31 8.80 -13.22
CA SER A 92 -12.15 8.24 -14.57
C SER A 92 -12.29 6.71 -14.61
N GLY A 93 -12.62 6.07 -13.48
CA GLY A 93 -12.82 4.61 -13.38
C GLY A 93 -11.51 3.81 -13.37
N MET A 94 -10.37 4.41 -13.02
CA MET A 94 -9.11 3.69 -12.91
C MET A 94 -8.99 3.00 -11.55
N ARG A 95 -8.51 1.76 -11.54
CA ARG A 95 -8.16 1.05 -10.30
C ARG A 95 -6.76 1.44 -9.83
N ILE A 96 -6.67 2.06 -8.66
CA ILE A 96 -5.39 2.43 -8.04
C ILE A 96 -4.68 1.21 -7.47
N HIS A 97 -3.39 1.05 -7.79
CA HIS A 97 -2.54 -0.03 -7.31
C HIS A 97 -1.64 0.40 -6.16
N CYS A 98 -1.10 1.61 -6.21
CA CYS A 98 -0.16 2.12 -5.23
C CYS A 98 -0.21 3.65 -5.19
N VAL A 99 -0.14 4.23 -4.00
CA VAL A 99 0.23 5.62 -3.77
C VAL A 99 1.48 5.61 -2.90
N ALA A 100 2.57 6.20 -3.36
CA ALA A 100 3.84 6.21 -2.62
C ALA A 100 4.43 7.63 -2.54
N PHE A 101 5.13 7.89 -1.44
CA PHE A 101 5.75 9.19 -1.13
C PHE A 101 7.25 9.02 -0.95
N ALA A 102 8.03 9.90 -1.57
CA ALA A 102 9.47 9.90 -1.40
C ALA A 102 9.82 10.48 -0.01
N PRO A 103 10.84 9.94 0.69
CA PRO A 103 11.14 10.27 2.09
C PRO A 103 11.59 11.72 2.31
N GLU A 104 12.05 12.41 1.26
CA GLU A 104 12.40 13.83 1.30
C GLU A 104 11.19 14.73 1.54
N GLY A 105 9.96 14.20 1.42
CA GLY A 105 8.73 14.91 1.70
C GLY A 105 8.36 15.98 0.66
N GLY A 106 7.46 16.88 1.05
CA GLY A 106 6.92 17.90 0.15
C GLY A 106 6.07 17.32 -0.99
N ASN A 107 6.08 17.98 -2.16
CA ASN A 107 5.32 17.55 -3.33
C ASN A 107 6.07 16.46 -4.14
N ARG A 108 6.44 15.35 -3.47
CA ARG A 108 7.17 14.20 -4.05
C ARG A 108 6.39 12.91 -3.87
N TRP A 109 5.79 12.41 -4.94
CA TRP A 109 4.87 11.28 -4.86
C TRP A 109 4.68 10.60 -6.21
N VAL A 110 4.11 9.40 -6.18
CA VAL A 110 3.64 8.67 -7.35
C VAL A 110 2.34 7.94 -7.04
N ILE A 111 1.43 7.93 -8.02
CA ILE A 111 0.21 7.15 -8.04
C ILE A 111 0.28 6.24 -9.26
N THR A 112 0.14 4.93 -9.04
CA THR A 112 0.05 3.93 -10.13
C THR A 112 -1.36 3.33 -10.17
N ALA A 113 -1.84 3.02 -11.37
CA ALA A 113 -3.16 2.45 -11.61
C ALA A 113 -3.14 1.50 -12.81
N ASP A 114 -4.27 0.86 -13.08
CA ASP A 114 -4.43 -0.09 -14.18
C ASP A 114 -4.04 0.46 -15.56
N ARG A 115 -4.38 1.71 -15.87
CA ARG A 115 -4.22 2.30 -17.21
C ARG A 115 -3.18 3.41 -17.32
N SER A 116 -2.76 4.01 -16.21
CA SER A 116 -1.79 5.11 -16.22
C SER A 116 -1.16 5.33 -14.86
N PHE A 117 -0.13 6.18 -14.82
CA PHE A 117 0.47 6.68 -13.59
C PHE A 117 0.60 8.20 -13.62
N PHE A 118 0.74 8.79 -12.44
CA PHE A 118 1.17 10.17 -12.29
C PHE A 118 2.22 10.25 -11.21
N ALA A 119 3.26 11.05 -11.44
CA ALA A 119 4.32 11.26 -10.48
C ALA A 119 4.75 12.73 -10.46
N ARG A 120 5.29 13.13 -9.31
CA ARG A 120 5.89 14.44 -9.07
C ARG A 120 7.19 14.27 -8.33
N ASN A 121 8.24 14.88 -8.86
CA ASN A 121 9.54 15.08 -8.19
C ASN A 121 10.14 13.79 -7.57
N ILE A 122 9.92 12.65 -8.24
CA ILE A 122 10.58 11.37 -7.96
C ILE A 122 11.87 11.29 -8.79
N PRO A 123 12.83 10.39 -8.46
CA PRO A 123 14.04 10.22 -9.27
C PRO A 123 13.75 9.93 -10.75
N ASP A 124 14.50 10.55 -11.66
CA ASP A 124 14.27 10.45 -13.10
C ASP A 124 14.34 9.01 -13.63
N GLU A 125 15.28 8.21 -13.13
CA GLU A 125 15.37 6.81 -13.53
C GLU A 125 14.12 6.04 -13.07
N CYS A 126 13.65 6.28 -11.85
CA CYS A 126 12.41 5.69 -11.34
C CYS A 126 11.22 6.05 -12.23
N TYR A 127 11.06 7.32 -12.60
CA TYR A 127 10.01 7.78 -13.52
C TYR A 127 10.08 7.05 -14.87
N LYS A 128 11.28 6.96 -15.45
CA LYS A 128 11.51 6.26 -16.73
C LYS A 128 11.18 4.77 -16.64
N ARG A 129 11.54 4.08 -15.54
CA ARG A 129 11.19 2.66 -15.34
C ARG A 129 9.70 2.45 -15.26
N ILE A 130 8.99 3.32 -14.52
CA ILE A 130 7.52 3.27 -14.46
C ILE A 130 6.94 3.49 -15.86
N GLY A 131 7.38 4.53 -16.57
CA GLY A 131 6.94 4.80 -17.96
C GLY A 131 7.20 3.62 -18.90
N GLY A 132 8.35 2.95 -18.79
CA GLY A 132 8.68 1.76 -19.58
C GLY A 132 7.72 0.59 -19.34
N TYR A 133 7.29 0.36 -18.10
CA TYR A 133 6.28 -0.65 -17.78
C TYR A 133 4.94 -0.35 -18.48
N TYR A 134 4.44 0.88 -18.40
CA TYR A 134 3.18 1.25 -19.06
C TYR A 134 3.30 1.26 -20.59
N ALA A 135 4.46 1.62 -21.15
CA ALA A 135 4.71 1.53 -22.59
C ALA A 135 4.72 0.08 -23.12
N ALA A 136 4.93 -0.89 -22.24
CA ALA A 136 4.88 -2.32 -22.54
C ALA A 136 3.54 -2.97 -22.14
N ASP A 137 2.49 -2.17 -21.85
CA ASP A 137 1.19 -2.65 -21.36
C ASP A 137 1.26 -3.49 -20.07
N GLN A 138 2.25 -3.21 -19.23
CA GLN A 138 2.44 -3.87 -17.94
C GLN A 138 2.17 -2.88 -16.79
N PRO A 139 1.05 -3.01 -16.06
CA PRO A 139 0.77 -2.12 -14.94
C PRO A 139 1.82 -2.22 -13.82
N VAL A 140 2.18 -1.07 -13.25
CA VAL A 140 3.02 -1.03 -12.05
C VAL A 140 2.15 -1.26 -10.82
N VAL A 141 2.39 -2.39 -10.13
CA VAL A 141 1.59 -2.82 -8.98
C VAL A 141 2.07 -2.21 -7.66
N HIS A 142 3.33 -1.78 -7.58
CA HIS A 142 3.91 -1.19 -6.37
C HIS A 142 5.12 -0.31 -6.67
N VAL A 143 5.25 0.78 -5.90
CA VAL A 143 6.47 1.59 -5.84
C VAL A 143 6.82 1.81 -4.37
N ALA A 144 8.10 1.74 -4.02
CA ALA A 144 8.57 1.99 -2.66
C ALA A 144 9.85 2.81 -2.65
N PHE A 145 9.97 3.68 -1.65
CA PHE A 145 11.15 4.50 -1.41
C PHE A 145 11.72 4.18 -0.02
N PRO A 146 13.00 3.75 0.09
CA PRO A 146 13.65 3.57 1.38
C PRO A 146 13.77 4.91 2.13
N PRO A 147 13.46 4.99 3.44
CA PRO A 147 13.52 6.22 4.24
C PRO A 147 14.85 6.97 4.24
N ALA A 148 15.95 6.28 3.93
CA ALA A 148 17.26 6.90 3.78
C ALA A 148 17.36 7.91 2.61
N GLY A 149 16.38 7.92 1.69
CA GLY A 149 16.28 8.90 0.62
C GLY A 149 17.35 8.82 -0.46
N GLY A 150 17.40 9.86 -1.28
CA GLY A 150 18.24 9.94 -2.47
C GLY A 150 17.68 9.12 -3.63
N ASP A 151 18.57 8.70 -4.53
CA ASP A 151 18.22 7.91 -5.72
C ASP A 151 18.03 6.41 -5.37
N ARG A 152 17.17 6.15 -4.37
CA ARG A 152 16.85 4.82 -3.84
C ARG A 152 15.37 4.53 -4.03
N TRP A 153 15.04 3.44 -4.70
CA TRP A 153 13.65 3.13 -5.04
C TRP A 153 13.50 1.67 -5.48
N VAL A 154 12.25 1.20 -5.44
CA VAL A 154 11.80 -0.07 -6.02
C VAL A 154 10.57 0.20 -6.87
N VAL A 155 10.53 -0.36 -8.08
CA VAL A 155 9.36 -0.41 -8.96
C VAL A 155 9.03 -1.87 -9.21
N VAL A 156 7.81 -2.28 -8.90
CA VAL A 156 7.32 -3.64 -9.11
C VAL A 156 6.22 -3.61 -10.15
N GLY A 157 6.43 -4.29 -11.27
CA GLY A 157 5.43 -4.48 -12.31
C GLY A 157 4.68 -5.81 -12.16
N THR A 158 3.77 -6.07 -13.09
CA THR A 158 3.12 -7.38 -13.21
C THR A 158 4.07 -8.50 -13.62
N ASP A 159 5.20 -8.17 -14.25
CA ASP A 159 6.15 -9.11 -14.86
C ASP A 159 7.62 -8.78 -14.48
N GLY A 160 7.86 -8.53 -13.20
CA GLY A 160 9.20 -8.31 -12.65
C GLY A 160 9.32 -7.05 -11.82
N PHE A 161 10.57 -6.66 -11.53
CA PHE A 161 10.86 -5.47 -10.73
C PHE A 161 12.18 -4.82 -11.14
N PHE A 162 12.32 -3.55 -10.82
CA PHE A 162 13.59 -2.81 -10.78
C PHE A 162 13.81 -2.28 -9.38
N ALA A 163 15.06 -2.30 -8.91
CA ALA A 163 15.43 -1.74 -7.62
C ALA A 163 16.78 -1.02 -7.75
N ARG A 164 16.90 0.11 -7.06
CA ARG A 164 18.12 0.92 -7.05
C ARG A 164 18.40 1.39 -5.64
N GLY A 165 19.67 1.27 -5.24
CA GLY A 165 20.15 1.74 -3.93
C GLY A 165 19.41 1.14 -2.73
N VAL A 166 18.84 -0.05 -2.87
CA VAL A 166 18.27 -0.83 -1.76
C VAL A 166 19.35 -1.71 -1.13
N ASP A 167 19.10 -2.17 0.09
CA ASP A 167 19.96 -3.13 0.78
C ASP A 167 20.19 -4.40 -0.07
N ASP A 168 21.44 -4.87 -0.15
CA ASP A 168 21.81 -6.02 -0.98
C ASP A 168 21.03 -7.29 -0.58
N ALA A 169 20.85 -7.53 0.72
CA ALA A 169 20.07 -8.67 1.19
C ALA A 169 18.59 -8.55 0.81
N CYS A 170 18.03 -7.33 0.80
CA CYS A 170 16.69 -7.06 0.27
C CYS A 170 16.61 -7.44 -1.21
N TYR A 171 17.55 -6.94 -2.02
CA TYR A 171 17.57 -7.22 -3.47
C TYR A 171 17.72 -8.71 -3.77
N GLN A 172 18.65 -9.40 -3.09
CA GLN A 172 18.82 -10.84 -3.27
C GLN A 172 17.57 -11.60 -2.86
N LYS A 173 16.88 -11.19 -1.80
CA LYS A 173 15.63 -11.83 -1.39
C LYS A 173 14.49 -11.61 -2.38
N MET A 174 14.38 -10.40 -2.95
CA MET A 174 13.44 -10.14 -4.05
C MET A 174 13.71 -11.06 -5.24
N ARG A 175 14.98 -11.21 -5.65
CA ARG A 175 15.38 -12.11 -6.74
C ARG A 175 15.10 -13.57 -6.44
N GLU A 176 15.33 -14.01 -5.20
CA GLU A 176 15.07 -15.38 -4.79
C GLU A 176 13.59 -15.72 -4.84
N LEU A 177 12.76 -14.85 -4.22
CA LEU A 177 11.31 -15.01 -4.23
C LEU A 177 10.74 -14.92 -5.65
N SER A 178 11.37 -14.13 -6.54
CA SER A 178 10.90 -13.98 -7.92
C SER A 178 11.14 -15.19 -8.83
N ARG A 179 11.84 -16.25 -8.37
CA ARG A 179 12.10 -17.46 -9.18
C ARG A 179 10.91 -18.39 -9.36
N GLY A 180 9.80 -18.12 -8.67
CA GLY A 180 8.57 -18.89 -8.83
C GLY A 180 7.33 -18.17 -8.31
N ARG A 181 7.50 -16.93 -7.86
CA ARG A 181 6.42 -16.09 -7.35
C ARG A 181 6.58 -14.69 -7.89
N ARG A 182 5.49 -13.95 -7.99
CA ARG A 182 5.56 -12.53 -8.31
C ARG A 182 5.80 -11.73 -7.03
N VAL A 183 6.87 -10.94 -6.97
CA VAL A 183 7.00 -9.89 -5.95
C VAL A 183 5.84 -8.91 -6.12
N THR A 184 5.16 -8.58 -5.04
CA THR A 184 3.96 -7.72 -5.06
C THR A 184 4.11 -6.49 -4.19
N ARG A 185 4.86 -6.57 -3.08
CA ARG A 185 5.14 -5.44 -2.20
C ARG A 185 6.57 -5.48 -1.70
N VAL A 186 7.13 -4.29 -1.50
CA VAL A 186 8.35 -4.07 -0.74
C VAL A 186 8.09 -2.86 0.15
N ALA A 187 8.40 -2.95 1.44
CA ALA A 187 8.22 -1.83 2.35
C ALA A 187 9.44 -1.67 3.26
N PHE A 188 9.72 -0.42 3.63
CA PHE A 188 10.92 -0.05 4.37
C PHE A 188 10.51 0.70 5.63
N PRO A 189 10.74 0.15 6.83
CA PRO A 189 10.53 0.89 8.08
C PRO A 189 11.49 2.07 8.20
N TYR A 190 11.03 3.14 8.86
CA TYR A 190 11.88 4.30 9.17
C TYR A 190 12.97 4.01 10.20
N THR A 191 12.84 2.91 10.95
CA THR A 191 13.87 2.38 11.86
C THR A 191 14.98 1.58 11.15
N GLY A 192 14.89 1.44 9.82
CA GLY A 192 15.71 0.53 9.04
C GLY A 192 15.05 -0.84 8.86
N GLY A 193 15.68 -1.70 8.07
CA GLY A 193 15.12 -3.00 7.68
C GLY A 193 14.26 -2.93 6.42
N TRP A 194 13.57 -4.03 6.13
CA TRP A 194 12.73 -4.16 4.93
C TRP A 194 11.80 -5.37 5.03
N THR A 195 10.72 -5.32 4.24
CA THR A 195 9.86 -6.47 3.93
C THR A 195 9.80 -6.68 2.43
N VAL A 196 9.70 -7.94 2.01
CA VAL A 196 9.41 -8.35 0.63
C VAL A 196 8.25 -9.32 0.68
N VAL A 197 7.17 -9.01 -0.02
CA VAL A 197 5.99 -9.88 -0.16
C VAL A 197 5.89 -10.34 -1.60
N ALA A 198 5.82 -11.65 -1.81
CA ALA A 198 5.70 -12.29 -3.10
C ALA A 198 4.54 -13.30 -3.09
N GLN A 199 3.37 -12.84 -3.54
CA GLN A 199 2.12 -13.59 -3.49
C GLN A 199 1.82 -14.13 -2.08
N ASP A 200 1.93 -15.43 -1.88
CA ASP A 200 1.66 -16.17 -0.65
C ASP A 200 2.90 -16.36 0.26
N ALA A 201 4.05 -15.82 -0.13
CA ALA A 201 5.25 -15.78 0.71
C ALA A 201 5.64 -14.34 1.08
N PHE A 202 6.34 -14.20 2.19
CA PHE A 202 7.04 -12.98 2.54
C PHE A 202 8.37 -13.28 3.21
N HIS A 203 9.22 -12.27 3.24
CA HIS A 203 10.42 -12.24 4.07
C HIS A 203 10.58 -10.84 4.64
N ALA A 204 11.13 -10.74 5.84
CA ALA A 204 11.38 -9.46 6.48
C ALA A 204 12.67 -9.51 7.30
N ARG A 205 13.33 -8.36 7.42
CA ARG A 205 14.53 -8.20 8.23
C ARG A 205 14.51 -6.85 8.92
N GLY A 206 14.81 -6.82 10.22
CA GLY A 206 14.92 -5.58 10.97
C GLY A 206 13.60 -4.81 11.11
N ILE A 207 12.48 -5.52 11.18
CA ILE A 207 11.15 -4.93 11.44
C ILE A 207 10.73 -5.20 12.89
N ASP A 208 9.72 -4.48 13.36
CA ASP A 208 9.09 -4.72 14.67
C ASP A 208 8.65 -6.20 14.82
N ASP A 209 8.99 -6.82 15.96
CA ASP A 209 8.73 -8.25 16.18
C ASP A 209 7.24 -8.58 16.12
N GLU A 210 6.38 -7.72 16.68
CA GLU A 210 4.94 -7.91 16.63
C GLU A 210 4.43 -7.82 15.18
N CYS A 211 4.96 -6.89 14.38
CA CYS A 211 4.67 -6.81 12.96
C CYS A 211 4.98 -8.15 12.26
N PHE A 212 6.17 -8.71 12.50
CA PHE A 212 6.57 -9.99 11.90
C PHE A 212 5.68 -11.14 12.36
N GLN A 213 5.31 -11.20 13.65
CA GLN A 213 4.39 -12.21 14.15
C GLN A 213 3.01 -12.07 13.50
N GLN A 214 2.48 -10.85 13.35
CA GLN A 214 1.19 -10.65 12.67
C GLN A 214 1.24 -11.00 11.19
N MET A 215 2.35 -10.74 10.48
CA MET A 215 2.52 -11.22 9.10
C MET A 215 2.41 -12.76 9.02
N LYS A 216 3.01 -13.49 9.97
CA LYS A 216 2.86 -14.95 10.06
C LYS A 216 1.43 -15.36 10.39
N THR A 217 0.73 -14.63 11.26
CA THR A 217 -0.70 -14.87 11.55
C THR A 217 -1.56 -14.69 10.30
N PHE A 218 -1.27 -13.70 9.45
CA PHE A 218 -1.97 -13.52 8.17
C PHE A 218 -1.77 -14.72 7.25
N GLN A 219 -0.52 -15.17 7.10
CA GLN A 219 -0.21 -16.34 6.28
C GLN A 219 -0.85 -17.63 6.82
N ALA A 220 -0.75 -17.88 8.13
CA ALA A 220 -1.34 -19.05 8.77
C ALA A 220 -2.88 -19.06 8.71
N GLY A 221 -3.49 -17.87 8.74
CA GLY A 221 -4.94 -17.69 8.58
C GLY A 221 -5.43 -17.75 7.13
N GLY A 222 -4.55 -17.94 6.15
CA GLY A 222 -4.91 -17.95 4.73
C GLY A 222 -5.35 -16.58 4.20
N TRP A 223 -4.89 -15.49 4.82
CA TRP A 223 -5.16 -14.12 4.37
C TRP A 223 -3.94 -13.59 3.62
N PRO A 224 -3.94 -13.55 2.27
CA PRO A 224 -2.79 -13.06 1.51
C PRO A 224 -2.47 -11.64 1.93
N LEU A 225 -1.21 -11.41 2.32
CA LEU A 225 -0.75 -10.10 2.73
C LEU A 225 -0.63 -9.22 1.49
N HIS A 226 -1.48 -8.21 1.38
CA HIS A 226 -1.54 -7.36 0.19
C HIS A 226 -0.85 -6.02 0.39
N ASP A 227 -0.90 -5.44 1.58
CA ASP A 227 -0.28 -4.15 1.86
C ASP A 227 0.45 -4.17 3.22
N VAL A 228 1.61 -3.53 3.25
CA VAL A 228 2.48 -3.36 4.42
C VAL A 228 2.97 -1.92 4.41
N ALA A 229 2.59 -1.14 5.42
CA ALA A 229 2.95 0.27 5.52
C ALA A 229 3.61 0.55 6.87
N PHE A 230 4.72 1.31 6.85
CA PHE A 230 5.42 1.74 8.05
C PHE A 230 5.25 3.24 8.25
N SER A 231 4.86 3.62 9.47
CA SER A 231 4.70 5.00 9.91
C SER A 231 6.05 5.67 10.13
N PRO A 232 6.21 6.96 9.77
CA PRO A 232 7.42 7.74 10.09
C PRO A 232 7.58 8.01 11.58
N VAL A 233 6.52 7.81 12.37
CA VAL A 233 6.51 8.07 13.81
C VAL A 233 6.17 6.81 14.60
N ASN A 234 6.68 6.75 15.84
CA ASN A 234 6.32 5.76 16.86
C ASN A 234 6.56 4.29 16.47
N ASN A 235 7.43 4.03 15.50
CA ASN A 235 7.64 2.68 14.93
C ASN A 235 6.30 2.00 14.58
N GLY A 236 5.34 2.77 14.08
CA GLY A 236 4.01 2.30 13.75
C GLY A 236 3.96 1.54 12.43
N TRP A 237 2.98 0.67 12.27
CA TRP A 237 2.82 -0.14 11.06
C TRP A 237 1.37 -0.58 10.85
N SER A 238 1.07 -0.94 9.61
CA SER A 238 -0.22 -1.46 9.17
C SER A 238 -0.03 -2.63 8.21
N LEU A 239 -0.85 -3.66 8.38
CA LEU A 239 -0.95 -4.83 7.51
C LEU A 239 -2.38 -4.91 7.01
N SER A 240 -2.58 -5.17 5.72
CA SER A 240 -3.90 -5.47 5.20
C SER A 240 -3.89 -6.55 4.12
N SER A 241 -4.98 -7.32 4.10
CA SER A 241 -5.35 -8.26 3.08
C SER A 241 -6.53 -7.71 2.29
N ARG A 242 -6.68 -8.17 1.05
CA ARG A 242 -7.69 -7.66 0.12
C ARG A 242 -8.73 -8.70 -0.32
N GLY A 243 -8.93 -9.74 0.49
CA GLY A 243 -9.82 -10.87 0.19
C GLY A 243 -9.15 -11.87 -0.74
#